data_AF-A0AAW4BFD3-F1
#
_entry.id   AF-A0AAW4BFD3-F1
#
_cell.length_a   1.000
_cell.length_b   1.000
_cell.length_c   1.000
_cell.angle_alpha   90.00
_cell.angle_beta   90.00
_cell.angle_gamma   90.00
#
_symmetry.space_group_name_H-M   'P 1'
#
loop_
_entity.id
_entity.type
_entity.pdbx_description
1 polymer ?
#
loop_
_entity_poly.entity_id
_entity_poly.type
_entity_poly.pdbx_seq_one_letter_code
_entity_poly.pdbx_strand_id
1 'polypeptide(L)'
;EQYENGEFITRGAPPSYSYFESGSLVTRDESKKYGVVPDKGRTLYVGQRQNGKLFRGYEKGKQMKSIEYPDWVRLEVQIGNKSRVIPLDILIDSDAYFTGAYPALASVLENVEPKRIPIARVIANAQLHRYTEIAKKQYGKFINFLNLMHQDSEHVIKLMTDGFLITDIPDRLKIPLWSDSIGDI
;
A
#
# COMPACT_ATOMS: atom_id res chain seq x y z
N GLU A 1 5.85 13.28 -13.80
CA GLU A 1 6.21 12.28 -14.83
C GLU A 1 6.16 10.84 -14.35
N GLN A 2 7.19 10.26 -13.70
CA GLN A 2 7.18 8.82 -13.34
C GLN A 2 5.94 8.36 -12.54
N TYR A 3 5.44 9.19 -11.62
CA TYR A 3 4.20 8.92 -10.90
C TYR A 3 2.97 8.89 -11.82
N GLU A 4 2.87 9.82 -12.77
CA GLU A 4 1.78 9.90 -13.75
C GLU A 4 1.83 8.73 -14.75
N ASN A 5 3.04 8.26 -15.09
CA ASN A 5 3.27 7.06 -15.90
C ASN A 5 2.94 5.75 -15.15
N GLY A 6 2.55 5.83 -13.87
CA GLY A 6 2.20 4.66 -13.07
C GLY A 6 3.40 3.87 -12.54
N GLU A 7 4.62 4.40 -12.63
CA GLU A 7 5.85 3.70 -12.21
C GLU A 7 5.97 3.54 -10.68
N PHE A 8 5.08 4.17 -9.91
CA PHE A 8 4.95 3.93 -8.46
C PHE A 8 3.90 2.86 -8.12
N ILE A 9 3.22 2.31 -9.11
CA ILE A 9 2.27 1.21 -8.92
C ILE A 9 3.07 -0.09 -8.82
N THR A 10 3.03 -0.72 -7.64
CA THR A 10 3.65 -2.04 -7.46
C THR A 10 2.67 -3.17 -7.71
N ARG A 11 1.48 -3.08 -7.09
CA ARG A 11 0.34 -3.98 -7.31
C ARG A 11 -0.96 -3.25 -6.92
N GLY A 12 -2.04 -3.49 -7.65
CA GLY A 12 -3.37 -2.99 -7.29
C GLY A 12 -3.54 -1.49 -7.58
N ALA A 13 -4.29 -0.81 -6.71
CA ALA A 13 -4.64 0.59 -6.91
C ALA A 13 -3.39 1.51 -6.82
N PRO A 14 -3.38 2.62 -7.58
CA PRO A 14 -2.31 3.61 -7.48
C PRO A 14 -2.16 4.18 -6.05
N PRO A 15 -0.93 4.33 -5.54
CA PRO A 15 -0.71 4.94 -4.24
C PRO A 15 -1.03 6.44 -4.29
N SER A 16 -1.52 7.02 -3.19
CA SER A 16 -1.66 8.47 -3.09
C SER A 16 -0.31 9.18 -3.07
N TYR A 17 -0.28 10.46 -3.44
CA TYR A 17 0.92 11.30 -3.37
C TYR A 17 0.65 12.60 -2.60
N SER A 18 1.71 13.26 -2.18
CA SER A 18 1.67 14.62 -1.63
C SER A 18 2.89 15.39 -2.11
N TYR A 19 2.67 16.61 -2.59
CA TYR A 19 3.74 17.50 -3.04
C TYR A 19 3.80 18.71 -2.13
N PHE A 20 5.00 19.00 -1.64
CA PHE A 20 5.28 20.14 -0.78
C PHE A 20 6.31 21.03 -1.46
N GLU A 21 5.98 22.30 -1.60
CA GLU A 21 6.88 23.34 -2.09
C GLU A 21 7.01 24.41 -1.03
N SER A 22 8.25 24.67 -0.59
CA SER A 22 8.55 25.67 0.43
C SER A 22 9.18 26.89 -0.23
N GLY A 23 8.77 28.06 0.22
CA GLY A 23 9.20 29.32 -0.35
C GLY A 23 9.23 30.48 0.62
N SER A 24 9.55 31.65 0.09
CA SER A 24 9.54 32.94 0.77
C SER A 24 8.54 33.87 0.08
N LEU A 25 7.94 34.74 0.87
CA LEU A 25 7.13 35.84 0.35
C LEU A 25 8.05 37.00 -0.02
N VAL A 26 8.02 37.42 -1.28
CA VAL A 26 8.80 38.54 -1.80
C VAL A 26 7.90 39.68 -2.23
N THR A 27 8.36 40.91 -2.08
CA THR A 27 7.65 42.08 -2.61
C THR A 27 7.91 42.14 -4.12
N ARG A 28 6.85 42.29 -4.91
CA ARG A 28 6.99 42.67 -6.32
C ARG A 28 7.15 44.19 -6.36
N ASP A 29 8.25 44.66 -6.94
CA ASP A 29 8.64 46.07 -6.88
C ASP A 29 7.49 47.03 -7.26
N GLU A 30 7.53 48.18 -6.58
CA GLU A 30 6.66 49.37 -6.65
C GLU A 30 5.16 49.19 -6.35
N SER A 31 4.60 47.98 -6.39
CA SER A 31 3.15 47.76 -6.37
C SER A 31 2.54 47.39 -5.00
N LYS A 32 3.33 47.36 -3.90
CA LYS A 32 2.91 46.82 -2.58
C LYS A 32 2.25 45.44 -2.66
N LYS A 33 2.49 44.69 -3.73
CA LYS A 33 1.94 43.35 -3.96
C LYS A 33 3.00 42.33 -3.59
N TYR A 34 2.57 41.27 -2.92
CA TYR A 34 3.44 40.16 -2.54
C TYR A 34 3.34 39.04 -3.58
N GLY A 35 4.47 38.35 -3.83
CA GLY A 35 4.55 37.12 -4.60
C GLY A 35 5.25 36.02 -3.80
N VAL A 36 4.96 34.76 -4.10
CA VAL A 36 5.64 33.61 -3.47
C VAL A 36 6.74 33.11 -4.40
N VAL A 37 7.93 32.88 -3.86
CA VAL A 37 9.07 32.31 -4.59
C VAL A 37 9.49 31.00 -3.91
N PRO A 38 9.54 29.87 -4.64
CA PRO A 38 9.85 28.56 -4.06
C PRO A 38 11.37 28.34 -3.90
N ASP A 39 11.98 29.10 -3.00
CA ASP A 39 13.43 29.13 -2.74
C ASP A 39 13.91 28.11 -1.68
N LYS A 40 13.00 27.54 -0.88
CA LYS A 40 13.33 26.60 0.21
C LYS A 40 13.23 25.12 -0.17
N GLY A 41 12.79 24.87 -1.39
CA GLY A 41 12.87 23.56 -2.03
C GLY A 41 11.58 22.74 -2.01
N ARG A 42 11.66 21.59 -2.67
CA ARG A 42 10.53 20.74 -3.04
C ARG A 42 10.66 19.34 -2.47
N THR A 43 9.52 18.73 -2.16
CA THR A 43 9.44 17.37 -1.62
C THR A 43 8.22 16.65 -2.18
N LEU A 44 8.42 15.43 -2.67
CA LEU A 44 7.37 14.53 -3.14
C LEU A 44 7.29 13.30 -2.23
N TYR A 45 6.10 13.03 -1.70
CA TYR A 45 5.77 11.81 -0.99
C TYR A 45 4.86 10.93 -1.85
N VAL A 46 5.14 9.63 -1.90
CA VAL A 46 4.28 8.64 -2.58
C VAL A 46 4.02 7.45 -1.66
N GLY A 47 2.74 7.16 -1.42
CA GLY A 47 2.28 6.18 -0.43
C GLY A 47 2.09 6.77 0.95
N GLN A 48 1.92 5.90 1.95
CA GLN A 48 1.64 6.31 3.32
C GLN A 48 2.38 5.40 4.30
N ARG A 49 2.96 6.02 5.35
CA ARG A 49 3.64 5.30 6.42
C ARG A 49 2.77 4.24 7.09
N GLN A 50 1.48 4.52 7.27
CA GLN A 50 0.51 3.60 7.89
C GLN A 50 0.30 2.31 7.08
N ASN A 51 0.46 2.37 5.75
CA ASN A 51 0.38 1.23 4.85
C ASN A 51 1.71 0.45 4.76
N GLY A 52 2.70 0.88 5.54
CA GLY A 52 4.01 0.25 5.68
C GLY A 52 4.97 0.51 4.53
N LYS A 53 4.66 1.37 3.57
CA LYS A 53 5.61 1.76 2.53
C LYS A 53 5.37 3.21 2.11
N LEU A 54 6.41 4.02 2.15
CA LEU A 54 6.39 5.44 1.79
C LEU A 54 7.68 5.80 1.07
N PHE A 55 7.57 6.38 -0.11
CA PHE A 55 8.68 7.02 -0.80
C PHE A 55 8.73 8.51 -0.48
N ARG A 56 9.94 9.07 -0.41
CA ARG A 56 10.21 10.50 -0.27
C ARG A 56 11.35 10.91 -1.20
N GLY A 57 11.08 11.79 -2.15
CA GLY A 57 12.09 12.48 -2.95
C GLY A 57 12.13 13.94 -2.56
N TYR A 58 13.29 14.48 -2.19
CA TYR A 58 13.40 15.89 -1.78
C TYR A 58 14.76 16.51 -2.08
N GLU A 59 14.76 17.83 -2.28
CA GLU A 59 15.96 18.63 -2.49
C GLU A 59 16.74 18.76 -1.17
N LYS A 60 17.61 17.78 -0.92
CA LYS A 60 18.44 17.68 0.29
C LYS A 60 19.43 18.83 0.41
N GLY A 61 19.99 19.28 -0.72
CA GLY A 61 20.89 20.43 -0.77
C GLY A 61 20.26 21.67 -0.15
N LYS A 62 19.05 22.02 -0.59
CA LYS A 62 18.26 23.13 -0.01
C LYS A 62 17.84 22.87 1.44
N GLN A 63 17.42 21.65 1.77
CA GLN A 63 17.04 21.30 3.15
C GLN A 63 18.19 21.49 4.15
N MET A 64 19.42 21.15 3.74
CA MET A 64 20.63 21.31 4.55
C MET A 64 21.30 22.68 4.38
N LYS A 65 20.81 23.53 3.46
CA LYS A 65 21.48 24.76 3.03
C LYS A 65 22.94 24.53 2.62
N SER A 66 23.18 23.43 1.89
CA SER A 66 24.53 23.05 1.43
C SER A 66 24.99 23.99 0.31
N ILE A 67 26.16 24.60 0.51
CA ILE A 67 26.83 25.41 -0.51
C ILE A 67 27.58 24.51 -1.50
N GLU A 68 28.12 23.40 -1.01
CA GLU A 68 28.91 22.45 -1.81
C GLU A 68 28.02 21.62 -2.75
N TYR A 69 26.82 21.22 -2.29
CA TYR A 69 25.88 20.41 -3.06
C TYR A 69 24.46 21.01 -3.05
N PRO A 70 24.25 22.19 -3.69
CA PRO A 70 22.96 22.86 -3.70
C PRO A 70 21.87 22.06 -4.42
N ASP A 71 22.24 21.33 -5.46
CA ASP A 71 21.33 20.55 -6.31
C ASP A 71 21.16 19.09 -5.85
N TRP A 72 21.63 18.75 -4.64
CA TRP A 72 21.52 17.39 -4.14
C TRP A 72 20.06 17.01 -3.90
N VAL A 73 19.59 15.99 -4.62
CA VAL A 73 18.30 15.32 -4.38
C VAL A 73 18.53 14.02 -3.63
N ARG A 74 17.72 13.77 -2.60
CA ARG A 74 17.70 12.51 -1.88
C ARG A 74 16.40 11.77 -2.13
N LEU A 75 16.55 10.50 -2.47
CA LEU A 75 15.46 9.55 -2.61
C LEU A 75 15.49 8.58 -1.43
N GLU A 76 14.38 8.44 -0.72
CA GLU A 76 14.25 7.55 0.43
C GLU A 76 13.03 6.66 0.28
N VAL A 77 13.18 5.40 0.66
CA VAL A 77 12.06 4.48 0.85
C VAL A 77 12.02 4.08 2.31
N GLN A 78 10.88 4.36 2.95
CA GLN A 78 10.58 3.86 4.28
C GLN A 78 9.74 2.58 4.16
N ILE A 79 10.21 1.50 4.78
CA ILE A 79 9.54 0.20 4.81
C ILE A 79 9.11 -0.12 6.25
N GLY A 80 7.90 -0.62 6.41
CA GLY A 80 7.31 -1.09 7.66
C GLY A 80 6.67 -2.47 7.51
N ASN A 81 6.42 -3.14 8.63
CA ASN A 81 5.93 -4.52 8.72
C ASN A 81 4.41 -4.68 8.50
N LYS A 82 3.73 -3.66 7.98
CA LYS A 82 2.30 -3.75 7.67
C LYS A 82 2.11 -4.69 6.47
N SER A 83 1.45 -5.82 6.70
CA SER A 83 1.15 -6.84 5.68
C SER A 83 2.41 -7.48 5.06
N ARG A 84 3.56 -7.44 5.74
CA ARG A 84 4.80 -8.07 5.27
C ARG A 84 5.75 -8.34 6.43
N VAL A 85 6.57 -9.37 6.29
CA VAL A 85 7.75 -9.60 7.13
C VAL A 85 8.93 -8.93 6.43
N ILE A 86 9.64 -8.05 7.13
CA ILE A 86 10.85 -7.41 6.58
C ILE A 86 11.99 -8.41 6.74
N PRO A 87 12.66 -8.83 5.65
CA PRO A 87 13.75 -9.78 5.76
C PRO A 87 14.99 -9.06 6.30
N LEU A 88 15.81 -9.76 7.09
CA LEU A 88 16.96 -9.15 7.79
C LEU A 88 18.11 -8.77 6.84
N ASP A 89 18.22 -9.45 5.70
CA ASP A 89 19.22 -9.20 4.66
C ASP A 89 19.11 -7.81 4.01
N ILE A 90 17.98 -7.11 4.19
CA ILE A 90 17.84 -5.69 3.80
C ILE A 90 18.87 -4.76 4.44
N LEU A 91 19.42 -5.14 5.60
CA LEU A 91 20.45 -4.36 6.27
C LEU A 91 21.83 -4.50 5.61
N ILE A 92 22.01 -5.54 4.79
CA ILE A 92 23.25 -5.85 4.09
C ILE A 92 23.12 -5.44 2.62
N ASP A 93 21.98 -5.76 2.00
CA ASP A 93 21.70 -5.54 0.58
C ASP A 93 20.58 -4.49 0.39
N SER A 94 20.75 -3.31 0.98
CA SER A 94 19.73 -2.26 0.98
C SER A 94 19.36 -1.76 -0.41
N ASP A 95 20.34 -1.74 -1.32
CA ASP A 95 20.18 -1.17 -2.66
C ASP A 95 19.19 -1.98 -3.47
N ALA A 96 19.27 -3.32 -3.41
CA ALA A 96 18.34 -4.21 -4.09
C ALA A 96 16.90 -4.00 -3.61
N TYR A 97 16.69 -3.80 -2.30
CA TYR A 97 15.36 -3.52 -1.77
C TYR A 97 14.86 -2.11 -2.07
N PHE A 98 15.76 -1.14 -2.17
CA PHE A 98 15.43 0.23 -2.57
C PHE A 98 14.95 0.28 -4.02
N THR A 99 15.72 -0.31 -4.96
CA THR A 99 15.32 -0.40 -6.38
C THR A 99 14.08 -1.27 -6.56
N GLY A 100 13.93 -2.31 -5.76
CA GLY A 100 12.75 -3.19 -5.75
C GLY A 100 11.50 -2.57 -5.12
N ALA A 101 11.58 -1.42 -4.43
CA ALA A 101 10.45 -0.84 -3.73
C ALA A 101 9.37 -0.30 -4.65
N TYR A 102 9.76 0.31 -5.78
CA TYR A 102 8.89 0.88 -6.80
C TYR A 102 9.56 0.74 -8.18
N PRO A 103 8.82 0.42 -9.25
CA PRO A 103 9.38 0.39 -10.61
C PRO A 103 10.17 1.66 -10.99
N ALA A 104 9.69 2.83 -10.55
CA ALA A 104 10.36 4.12 -10.77
C ALA A 104 11.81 4.19 -10.25
N LEU A 105 12.18 3.34 -9.28
CA LEU A 105 13.49 3.32 -8.65
C LEU A 105 14.46 2.31 -9.29
N ALA A 106 13.97 1.44 -10.18
CA ALA A 106 14.80 0.43 -10.82
C ALA A 106 15.89 1.05 -11.70
N SER A 107 15.61 2.18 -12.35
CA SER A 107 16.57 2.91 -13.19
C SER A 107 17.51 3.82 -12.42
N VAL A 108 17.30 4.04 -11.11
CA VAL A 108 18.15 4.91 -10.29
C VAL A 108 19.53 4.26 -10.05
N LEU A 109 19.58 2.93 -9.98
CA LEU A 109 20.81 2.16 -9.80
C LEU A 109 20.85 1.02 -10.84
N GLU A 110 21.47 1.29 -11.99
CA GLU A 110 21.43 0.40 -13.17
C GLU A 110 22.05 -0.99 -12.96
N ASN A 111 23.01 -1.11 -12.02
CA ASN A 111 23.78 -2.34 -11.78
C ASN A 111 23.26 -3.18 -10.60
N VAL A 112 22.05 -2.91 -10.11
CA VAL A 112 21.50 -3.57 -8.92
C VAL A 112 20.25 -4.35 -9.28
N GLU A 113 20.26 -5.66 -9.02
CA GLU A 113 19.11 -6.53 -9.24
C GLU A 113 17.99 -6.23 -8.20
N PRO A 114 16.77 -5.83 -8.62
CA PRO A 114 15.74 -5.41 -7.67
C PRO A 114 15.12 -6.56 -6.88
N LYS A 115 15.14 -6.46 -5.53
CA LYS A 115 14.49 -7.41 -4.62
C LYS A 115 13.19 -6.85 -4.04
N ARG A 116 12.09 -7.58 -4.20
CA ARG A 116 10.76 -7.20 -3.69
C ARG A 116 10.43 -7.96 -2.41
N ILE A 117 9.96 -7.24 -1.38
CA ILE A 117 9.46 -7.87 -0.15
C ILE A 117 8.04 -8.42 -0.40
N PRO A 118 7.79 -9.72 -0.21
CA PRO A 118 6.47 -10.29 -0.38
C PRO A 118 5.50 -9.73 0.66
N ILE A 119 4.28 -9.42 0.21
CA ILE A 119 3.19 -9.02 1.09
C ILE A 119 2.59 -10.29 1.68
N ALA A 120 3.01 -10.62 2.91
CA ALA A 120 2.37 -11.64 3.73
C ALA A 120 0.98 -11.13 4.14
N ARG A 121 -0.05 -11.55 3.40
CA ARG A 121 -1.44 -11.36 3.78
C ARG A 121 -1.74 -12.25 5.00
N VAL A 122 -1.40 -11.80 6.20
CA VAL A 122 -1.98 -12.32 7.45
C VAL A 122 -3.44 -11.85 7.53
N ILE A 123 -4.24 -12.22 6.53
CA ILE A 123 -5.59 -11.71 6.27
C ILE A 123 -6.63 -12.77 6.62
N ALA A 124 -6.32 -14.06 6.45
CA ALA A 124 -7.28 -15.16 6.63
C ALA A 124 -8.03 -15.10 7.98
N ASN A 125 -7.30 -15.14 9.09
CA ASN A 125 -7.93 -15.28 10.42
C ASN A 125 -8.62 -13.98 10.88
N ALA A 126 -8.01 -12.82 10.65
CA ALA A 126 -8.59 -11.54 11.03
C ALA A 126 -9.84 -11.19 10.20
N GLN A 127 -9.88 -11.61 8.94
CA GLN A 127 -11.06 -11.42 8.11
C GLN A 127 -12.16 -12.42 8.45
N LEU A 128 -11.85 -13.70 8.67
CA LEU A 128 -12.87 -14.68 9.07
C LEU A 128 -13.69 -14.18 10.27
N HIS A 129 -13.03 -13.78 11.37
CA HIS A 129 -13.72 -13.24 12.55
C HIS A 129 -14.61 -12.03 12.21
N ARG A 130 -14.10 -11.07 11.43
CA ARG A 130 -14.86 -9.88 11.05
C ARG A 130 -16.07 -10.22 10.17
N TYR A 131 -15.92 -11.13 9.22
CA TYR A 131 -17.00 -11.58 8.35
C TYR A 131 -18.07 -12.34 9.15
N THR A 132 -17.66 -13.17 10.11
CA THR A 132 -18.59 -13.83 11.04
C THR A 132 -19.39 -12.82 11.85
N GLU A 133 -18.76 -11.78 12.40
CA GLU A 133 -19.46 -10.73 13.15
C GLU A 133 -20.44 -9.93 12.27
N ILE A 134 -20.05 -9.60 11.04
CA ILE A 134 -20.95 -8.93 10.08
C ILE A 134 -22.13 -9.84 9.73
N ALA A 135 -21.89 -11.11 9.41
CA ALA A 135 -22.93 -12.08 9.07
C ALA A 135 -23.91 -12.26 10.24
N LYS A 136 -23.40 -12.39 11.47
CA LYS A 136 -24.19 -12.46 12.70
C LYS A 136 -25.05 -11.21 12.88
N LYS A 137 -24.50 -10.02 12.66
CA LYS A 137 -25.23 -8.75 12.82
C LYS A 137 -26.29 -8.53 11.75
N GLN A 138 -25.97 -8.83 10.48
CA GLN A 138 -26.86 -8.58 9.35
C GLN A 138 -27.96 -9.64 9.23
N TYR A 139 -27.60 -10.92 9.36
CA TYR A 139 -28.49 -12.05 9.05
C TYR A 139 -28.79 -12.96 10.24
N GLY A 140 -28.09 -12.82 11.38
CA GLY A 140 -28.26 -13.74 12.51
C GLY A 140 -29.69 -13.82 13.05
N LYS A 141 -30.41 -12.68 13.14
CA LYS A 141 -31.83 -12.68 13.54
C LYS A 141 -32.73 -13.39 12.52
N PHE A 142 -32.43 -13.22 11.24
CA PHE A 142 -33.19 -13.85 10.16
C PHE A 142 -32.95 -15.37 10.11
N ILE A 143 -31.70 -15.80 10.23
CA ILE A 143 -31.35 -17.23 10.34
C ILE A 143 -32.03 -17.85 11.57
N ASN A 144 -32.05 -17.14 12.70
CA ASN A 144 -32.75 -17.63 13.90
C ASN A 144 -34.27 -17.76 13.68
N PHE A 145 -34.88 -16.83 12.94
CA PHE A 145 -36.29 -16.93 12.54
C PHE A 145 -36.54 -18.15 11.64
N LEU A 146 -35.68 -18.40 10.64
CA LEU A 146 -35.81 -19.58 9.78
C LEU A 146 -35.66 -20.88 10.57
N ASN A 147 -34.73 -20.94 11.53
CA ASN A 147 -34.58 -22.09 12.42
C ASN A 147 -35.83 -22.34 13.27
N LEU A 148 -36.51 -21.28 13.74
CA LEU A 148 -37.78 -21.43 14.45
C LEU A 148 -38.90 -21.97 13.55
N MET A 149 -38.94 -21.55 12.28
CA MET A 149 -39.98 -21.95 11.33
C MET A 149 -39.80 -23.38 10.81
N HIS A 150 -38.57 -23.76 10.48
CA HIS A 150 -38.28 -25.06 9.87
C HIS A 150 -37.90 -26.14 10.88
N GLN A 151 -37.44 -25.76 12.08
CA GLN A 151 -36.96 -26.66 13.13
C GLN A 151 -35.87 -27.65 12.68
N ASP A 152 -35.21 -27.35 11.56
CA ASP A 152 -34.15 -28.14 10.94
C ASP A 152 -33.07 -27.18 10.44
N SER A 153 -31.92 -27.20 11.12
CA SER A 153 -30.80 -26.33 10.80
C SER A 153 -30.09 -26.73 9.49
N GLU A 154 -30.09 -28.01 9.12
CA GLU A 154 -29.45 -28.46 7.87
C GLU A 154 -30.25 -27.98 6.67
N HIS A 155 -31.58 -28.07 6.75
CA HIS A 155 -32.46 -27.53 5.72
C HIS A 155 -32.28 -26.02 5.56
N VAL A 156 -32.20 -25.26 6.67
CA VAL A 156 -31.98 -23.81 6.64
C VAL A 156 -30.64 -23.45 6.00
N ILE A 157 -29.56 -24.18 6.32
CA ILE A 157 -28.26 -23.95 5.67
C ILE A 157 -28.37 -24.22 4.18
N LYS A 158 -28.95 -25.36 3.78
CA LYS A 158 -29.11 -25.72 2.36
C LYS A 158 -29.94 -24.70 1.60
N LEU A 159 -31.02 -24.19 2.20
CA LEU A 159 -31.85 -23.13 1.62
C LEU A 159 -31.05 -21.85 1.38
N MET A 160 -30.18 -21.48 2.32
CA MET A 160 -29.37 -20.26 2.25
C MET A 160 -28.16 -20.39 1.31
N THR A 161 -27.68 -21.62 1.07
CA THR A 161 -26.54 -21.88 0.18
C THR A 161 -26.94 -22.49 -1.16
N ASP A 162 -28.25 -22.63 -1.43
CA ASP A 162 -28.75 -23.18 -2.70
C ASP A 162 -28.30 -22.29 -3.87
N GLY A 163 -27.82 -22.93 -4.95
CA GLY A 163 -27.30 -22.23 -6.12
C GLY A 163 -25.84 -21.75 -6.03
N PHE A 164 -25.15 -21.93 -4.90
CA PHE A 164 -23.70 -21.67 -4.78
C PHE A 164 -22.87 -22.96 -4.92
N LEU A 165 -21.75 -22.86 -5.63
CA LEU A 165 -20.73 -23.92 -5.66
C LEU A 165 -19.90 -23.90 -4.37
N ILE A 166 -19.27 -25.03 -4.04
CA ILE A 166 -18.35 -25.09 -2.88
C ILE A 166 -17.15 -24.14 -3.01
N THR A 167 -16.84 -23.73 -4.25
CA THR A 167 -15.79 -22.78 -4.60
C THR A 167 -16.25 -21.32 -4.56
N ASP A 168 -17.55 -21.04 -4.40
CA ASP A 168 -18.12 -19.69 -4.37
C ASP A 168 -17.93 -19.06 -3.00
N ILE A 169 -16.67 -18.86 -2.64
CA ILE A 169 -16.24 -18.19 -1.41
C ILE A 169 -15.98 -16.69 -1.68
N PRO A 170 -16.23 -15.80 -0.70
CA PRO A 170 -15.94 -14.39 -0.85
C PRO A 170 -14.49 -14.15 -1.28
N ASP A 171 -14.27 -13.31 -2.31
CA ASP A 171 -12.93 -13.06 -2.87
C ASP A 171 -11.90 -12.60 -1.84
N ARG A 172 -12.37 -11.94 -0.77
CA ARG A 172 -11.50 -11.47 0.32
C ARG A 172 -11.05 -12.58 1.26
N LEU A 173 -11.79 -13.68 1.31
CA LEU A 173 -11.48 -14.90 2.04
C LEU A 173 -10.80 -15.97 1.17
N LYS A 174 -10.64 -15.75 -0.15
CA LYS A 174 -9.77 -16.59 -0.99
C LYS A 174 -8.34 -16.47 -0.49
N ILE A 175 -7.90 -17.45 0.30
CA ILE A 175 -6.53 -17.57 0.77
C ILE A 175 -5.71 -18.16 -0.38
N PRO A 176 -4.69 -17.46 -0.92
CA PRO A 176 -3.89 -17.98 -2.04
C PRO A 176 -3.10 -19.26 -1.71
N LEU A 177 -2.97 -19.61 -0.44
CA LEU A 177 -2.10 -20.70 0.03
C LEU A 177 -2.71 -22.11 -0.12
N TRP A 178 -3.95 -22.26 -0.61
CA TRP A 178 -4.59 -23.57 -0.78
C TRP A 178 -4.71 -24.02 -2.23
N SER A 179 -4.55 -23.13 -3.21
CA SER A 179 -4.65 -23.49 -4.64
C SER A 179 -3.36 -24.11 -5.19
N ASP A 180 -2.20 -23.81 -4.59
CA ASP A 180 -0.90 -24.26 -5.11
C ASP A 180 -0.53 -25.69 -4.64
N SER A 181 -1.34 -26.29 -3.75
CA SER A 181 -1.08 -27.62 -3.18
C SER A 181 -2.02 -28.73 -3.68
N ILE A 182 -2.94 -28.42 -4.60
CA ILE A 182 -3.88 -29.41 -5.20
C ILE A 182 -3.63 -29.55 -6.72
N GLY A 183 -2.58 -28.92 -7.25
CA GLY A 183 -2.23 -28.94 -8.68
C GLY A 183 -1.19 -29.97 -9.11
N ASP A 184 -0.64 -30.77 -8.18
CA ASP A 184 0.34 -31.82 -8.48
C ASP A 184 0.01 -33.09 -7.67
N ILE A 185 -1.09 -33.78 -8.02
CA ILE A 185 -1.26 -35.24 -7.90
C ILE A 185 -2.08 -35.71 -9.12
#